data_AF-A0A919M2K7-F1
#
_entry.id   AF-A0A919M2K7-F1
#
_cell.length_a   1.000
_cell.length_b   1.000
_cell.length_c   1.000
_cell.angle_alpha   90.00
_cell.angle_beta   90.00
_cell.angle_gamma   90.00
#
_symmetry.space_group_name_H-M   'P 1'
#
loop_
_entity.id
_entity.type
_entity.pdbx_description
1 polymer ?
#
loop_
_entity_poly.entity_id
_entity_poly.type
_entity_poly.pdbx_seq_one_letter_code
_entity_poly.pdbx_strand_id
1 'polypeptide(L)'
;MHGLPAGWTLYGGTQLADRYRAFNLGVGKNMGYFGALSLDITQANATLADDSEHQGQSVRFLYNKSLDETGTNLQLVGYRYSTRGYYNFADTTYRRMSGYSVETQDGVIQVKPKFTDYYNLAYSKRGKVQLSVTQQLGRTATLYLSGSHQTYWGTDDADEQLQAGLNAAVDDINWSLSYSLTKTPGSRGAIKCWRSISISPSATGCVPTAARSGGTPAPATACRTISMAA
;
A
#
# COMPACT_ATOMS: atom_id res chain seq x y z
N MET A 1 -15.01 -9.60 15.59
CA MET A 1 -14.58 -8.27 16.07
C MET A 1 -15.67 -7.73 16.98
N HIS A 2 -15.30 -7.19 18.14
CA HIS A 2 -16.25 -6.72 19.14
C HIS A 2 -15.79 -5.38 19.71
N GLY A 3 -16.67 -4.38 19.68
CA GLY A 3 -16.45 -3.08 20.32
C GLY A 3 -16.78 -3.16 21.80
N LEU A 4 -15.89 -2.64 22.64
CA LEU A 4 -16.02 -2.59 24.10
C LEU A 4 -16.24 -1.13 24.55
N PRO A 5 -16.74 -0.92 25.79
CA PRO A 5 -16.88 0.42 26.36
C PRO A 5 -15.57 1.20 26.39
N ALA A 6 -15.66 2.53 26.47
CA ALA A 6 -14.50 3.45 26.54
C ALA A 6 -13.55 3.39 25.33
N GLY A 7 -14.07 3.07 24.14
CA GLY A 7 -13.33 3.11 22.89
C GLY A 7 -12.36 1.94 22.69
N TRP A 8 -12.49 0.87 23.48
CA TRP A 8 -11.74 -0.36 23.29
C TRP A 8 -12.38 -1.21 22.19
N THR A 9 -11.55 -1.93 21.44
CA THR A 9 -12.02 -2.83 20.38
C THR A 9 -11.18 -4.09 20.44
N LEU A 10 -11.81 -5.23 20.67
CA LEU A 10 -11.13 -6.52 20.63
C LEU A 10 -11.43 -7.18 19.29
N TYR A 11 -10.40 -7.69 18.64
CA TYR A 11 -10.55 -8.45 17.42
C TYR A 11 -9.62 -9.65 17.42
N GLY A 12 -9.94 -10.62 16.60
CA GLY A 12 -9.19 -11.84 16.48
C GLY A 12 -9.85 -12.71 15.43
N GLY A 13 -9.11 -13.72 15.02
CA GLY A 13 -9.54 -14.63 13.99
C GLY A 13 -8.62 -15.84 13.94
N THR A 14 -9.11 -16.90 13.33
CA THR A 14 -8.37 -18.14 13.17
C THR A 14 -8.45 -18.56 11.71
N GLN A 15 -7.35 -19.06 11.17
CA GLN A 15 -7.30 -19.64 9.84
C GLN A 15 -6.80 -21.07 9.97
N LEU A 16 -7.59 -22.03 9.48
CA LEU A 16 -7.29 -23.45 9.58
C LEU A 16 -7.35 -24.05 8.17
N ALA A 17 -6.28 -24.74 7.80
CA ALA A 17 -6.14 -25.51 6.58
C ALA A 17 -5.25 -26.73 6.88
N ASP A 18 -5.27 -27.74 5.99
CA ASP A 18 -4.53 -28.99 6.20
C ASP A 18 -3.02 -28.79 6.41
N ARG A 19 -2.45 -27.75 5.80
CA ARG A 19 -1.01 -27.39 5.89
C ARG A 19 -0.74 -26.02 6.51
N TYR A 20 -1.75 -25.35 7.08
CA TYR A 20 -1.59 -24.02 7.67
C TYR A 20 -2.56 -23.75 8.81
N ARG A 21 -2.05 -23.32 9.96
CA ARG A 21 -2.85 -22.91 11.11
C ARG A 21 -2.36 -21.56 11.61
N ALA A 22 -3.24 -20.57 11.62
CA ALA A 22 -2.94 -19.26 12.18
C ALA A 22 -4.01 -18.82 13.19
N PHE A 23 -3.56 -18.17 14.26
CA PHE A 23 -4.37 -17.57 15.30
C PHE A 23 -3.95 -16.10 15.44
N ASN A 24 -4.91 -15.19 15.32
CA ASN A 24 -4.71 -13.76 15.51
C ASN A 24 -5.56 -13.26 16.68
N LEU A 25 -4.94 -12.45 17.53
CA LEU A 25 -5.62 -11.72 18.59
C LEU A 25 -5.07 -10.30 18.64
N GLY A 26 -5.97 -9.32 18.69
CA GLY A 26 -5.62 -7.91 18.68
C GLY A 26 -6.58 -7.05 19.47
N VAL A 27 -6.04 -5.94 19.97
CA VAL A 27 -6.77 -4.93 20.72
C VAL A 27 -6.50 -3.56 20.13
N GLY A 28 -7.54 -2.76 20.00
CA GLY A 28 -7.50 -1.35 19.65
C GLY A 28 -8.06 -0.50 20.77
N LYS A 29 -7.54 0.71 20.93
CA LYS A 29 -8.08 1.74 21.80
C LYS A 29 -8.15 3.06 21.05
N ASN A 30 -9.34 3.62 20.97
CA ASN A 30 -9.53 5.01 20.56
C ASN A 30 -9.33 5.91 21.78
N MET A 31 -8.30 6.75 21.75
CA MET A 31 -7.95 7.69 22.82
C MET A 31 -8.43 9.12 22.52
N GLY A 32 -9.27 9.30 21.49
CA GLY A 32 -9.80 10.61 21.09
C GLY A 32 -8.67 11.56 20.70
N TYR A 33 -8.40 12.55 21.56
CA TYR A 33 -7.38 13.59 21.36
C TYR A 33 -5.97 13.04 21.08
N PHE A 34 -5.62 11.90 21.69
CA PHE A 34 -4.31 11.26 21.47
C PHE A 34 -4.27 10.35 20.24
N GLY A 35 -5.37 10.22 19.50
CA GLY A 35 -5.51 9.33 18.35
C GLY A 35 -6.01 7.93 18.71
N ALA A 36 -5.93 7.01 17.77
CA ALA A 36 -6.28 5.60 17.95
C ALA A 36 -5.03 4.73 17.83
N LEU A 37 -4.92 3.77 18.74
CA LEU A 37 -3.84 2.80 18.76
C LEU A 37 -4.42 1.39 18.61
N SER A 38 -3.73 0.52 17.90
CA SER A 38 -4.00 -0.91 17.95
C SER A 38 -2.74 -1.75 17.92
N LEU A 39 -2.82 -2.89 18.58
CA LEU A 39 -1.78 -3.89 18.66
C LEU A 39 -2.40 -5.25 18.43
N ASP A 40 -1.84 -6.03 17.51
CA ASP A 40 -2.23 -7.40 17.29
C ASP A 40 -1.02 -8.34 17.18
N ILE A 41 -1.27 -9.58 17.59
CA ILE A 41 -0.30 -10.66 17.57
C ILE A 41 -0.93 -11.80 16.77
N THR A 42 -0.17 -12.31 15.81
CA THR A 42 -0.54 -13.46 14.99
C THR A 42 0.48 -14.56 15.22
N GLN A 43 0.02 -15.71 15.69
CA GLN A 43 0.77 -16.96 15.72
C GLN A 43 0.41 -17.75 14.47
N ALA A 44 1.39 -18.18 13.69
CA ALA A 44 1.19 -19.03 12.54
C ALA A 44 2.10 -20.26 12.62
N ASN A 45 1.54 -21.42 12.29
CA ASN A 45 2.24 -22.67 12.05
C ASN A 45 1.95 -23.06 10.60
N ALA A 46 3.00 -23.11 9.79
CA ALA A 46 2.93 -23.48 8.39
C ALA A 46 3.72 -24.77 8.16
N THR A 47 3.14 -25.70 7.42
CA THR A 47 3.86 -26.88 6.91
C THR A 47 4.16 -26.61 5.45
N LEU A 48 5.45 -26.48 5.12
CA LEU A 48 5.88 -26.16 3.76
C LEU A 48 5.78 -27.39 2.84
N ALA A 49 6.06 -27.20 1.54
CA ALA A 49 5.97 -28.24 0.52
C ALA A 49 7.03 -29.35 0.66
N ASP A 50 8.09 -29.11 1.44
CA ASP A 50 9.10 -30.11 1.82
C ASP A 50 8.73 -30.86 3.12
N ASP A 51 7.49 -30.68 3.59
CA ASP A 51 6.95 -31.19 4.85
C ASP A 51 7.69 -30.67 6.11
N SER A 52 8.48 -29.59 6.00
CA SER A 52 9.04 -28.91 7.17
C SER A 52 7.99 -28.07 7.89
N GLU A 53 7.95 -28.18 9.22
CA GLU A 53 7.11 -27.34 10.06
C GLU A 53 7.83 -26.05 10.47
N HIS A 54 7.21 -24.92 10.15
CA HIS A 54 7.68 -23.60 10.52
C HIS A 54 6.69 -22.90 11.42
N GLN A 55 7.17 -22.54 12.61
CA GLN A 55 6.43 -21.74 13.56
C GLN A 55 6.91 -20.29 13.52
N GLY A 56 5.96 -19.36 13.47
CA GLY A 56 6.26 -17.93 13.47
C GLY A 56 5.23 -17.08 14.16
N GLN A 57 5.71 -15.93 14.63
CA GLN A 57 4.91 -14.88 15.24
C GLN A 57 5.06 -13.60 14.45
N SER A 58 3.96 -12.86 14.31
CA SER A 58 3.93 -11.51 13.78
C SER A 58 3.24 -10.60 14.78
N VAL A 59 3.91 -9.51 15.13
CA VAL A 59 3.35 -8.44 15.96
C VAL A 59 3.16 -7.23 15.07
N ARG A 60 1.96 -6.65 15.11
CA ARG A 60 1.65 -5.42 14.40
C ARG A 60 1.17 -4.36 15.37
N PHE A 61 1.73 -3.16 15.20
CA PHE A 61 1.37 -1.94 15.88
C PHE A 61 0.85 -0.96 14.83
N LEU A 62 -0.31 -0.36 15.08
CA LEU A 62 -0.89 0.67 14.23
C LEU A 62 -1.28 1.86 15.08
N TYR A 63 -0.90 3.04 14.64
CA TYR A 63 -1.28 4.30 15.24
C TYR A 63 -1.87 5.22 14.17
N ASN A 64 -2.95 5.91 14.50
CA ASN A 64 -3.60 6.88 13.62
C ASN A 64 -3.97 8.10 14.46
N LYS A 65 -3.74 9.30 13.94
CA LYS A 65 -4.16 10.55 14.57
C LYS A 65 -4.60 11.55 13.51
N SER A 66 -5.85 12.03 13.59
CA SER A 66 -6.24 13.25 12.88
C SER A 66 -6.09 14.44 13.83
N LEU A 67 -5.43 15.49 13.36
CA LEU A 67 -5.34 16.80 14.00
C LEU A 67 -6.04 17.79 13.09
N ASP A 68 -7.33 17.98 13.33
CA ASP A 68 -8.14 18.87 12.49
C ASP A 68 -7.76 20.35 12.74
N GLU A 69 -7.26 20.69 13.94
CA GLU A 69 -6.84 22.04 14.32
C GLU A 69 -5.64 22.56 13.50
N THR A 70 -4.65 21.71 13.24
CA THR A 70 -3.45 22.06 12.45
C THR A 70 -3.60 21.68 10.98
N GLY A 71 -4.73 21.10 10.57
CA GLY A 71 -4.94 20.53 9.25
C GLY A 71 -4.05 19.31 8.96
N THR A 72 -3.47 18.68 9.98
CA THR A 72 -2.57 17.53 9.84
C THR A 72 -3.34 16.23 10.05
N ASN A 73 -3.45 15.40 9.03
CA ASN A 73 -4.04 14.07 9.12
C ASN A 73 -2.95 12.99 9.00
N LEU A 74 -2.59 12.41 10.14
CA LEU A 74 -1.68 11.27 10.22
C LEU A 74 -2.49 9.98 10.13
N GLN A 75 -2.83 9.59 8.91
CA GLN A 75 -3.73 8.47 8.61
C GLN A 75 -3.25 7.13 9.16
N LEU A 76 -1.94 6.85 9.05
CA LEU A 76 -1.41 5.56 9.50
C LEU A 76 0.10 5.63 9.75
N VAL A 77 0.48 5.24 10.96
CA VAL A 77 1.84 4.79 11.29
C VAL A 77 1.74 3.34 11.71
N GLY A 78 2.23 2.46 10.85
CA GLY A 78 2.19 1.02 11.04
C GLY A 78 3.58 0.44 11.18
N TYR A 79 3.80 -0.35 12.23
CA TYR A 79 4.99 -1.17 12.37
C TYR A 79 4.58 -2.62 12.50
N ARG A 80 5.11 -3.48 11.64
CA ARG A 80 4.95 -4.93 11.75
C ARG A 80 6.31 -5.58 11.86
N TYR A 81 6.47 -6.42 12.86
CA TYR A 81 7.64 -7.27 13.02
C TYR A 81 7.21 -8.73 12.95
N SER A 82 7.90 -9.53 12.16
CA SER A 82 7.61 -10.96 12.03
C SER A 82 8.90 -11.77 12.18
N THR A 83 8.81 -12.85 12.94
CA THR A 83 9.93 -13.78 13.15
C THR A 83 10.27 -14.53 11.87
N ARG A 84 11.47 -15.10 11.79
CA ARG A 84 11.96 -15.81 10.61
C ARG A 84 11.06 -16.98 10.15
N GLY A 85 10.35 -17.64 11.06
CA GLY A 85 9.43 -18.72 10.74
C GLY A 85 7.99 -18.29 10.44
N TYR A 86 7.72 -16.98 10.34
CA TYR A 86 6.37 -16.48 10.01
C TYR A 86 6.17 -16.45 8.49
N TYR A 87 5.19 -17.23 8.04
CA TYR A 87 4.76 -17.32 6.64
C TYR A 87 3.29 -16.94 6.52
N ASN A 88 2.95 -16.20 5.46
CA ASN A 88 1.54 -15.97 5.15
C ASN A 88 0.95 -17.19 4.45
N PHE A 89 -0.38 -17.33 4.51
CA PHE A 89 -1.10 -18.38 3.80
C PHE A 89 -0.79 -18.42 2.29
N ALA A 90 -0.67 -17.26 1.64
CA ALA A 90 -0.30 -17.16 0.22
C ALA A 90 1.09 -17.77 -0.07
N ASP A 91 1.99 -17.78 0.91
CA ASP A 91 3.31 -18.41 0.77
C ASP A 91 3.19 -19.94 0.78
N THR A 92 2.22 -20.51 1.50
CA THR A 92 2.00 -21.98 1.54
C THR A 92 1.33 -22.55 0.29
N THR A 93 0.74 -21.72 -0.56
CA THR A 93 0.16 -22.13 -1.86
C THR A 93 1.21 -22.37 -2.95
N TYR A 94 2.48 -22.04 -2.71
CA TYR A 94 3.55 -22.28 -3.68
C TYR A 94 4.00 -23.75 -3.67
N ARG A 95 4.05 -24.37 -4.87
CA ARG A 95 4.44 -25.79 -5.07
C ARG A 95 5.94 -26.07 -4.91
N ARG A 96 6.79 -25.06 -4.73
CA ARG A 96 8.26 -25.17 -4.60
C ARG A 96 8.81 -24.13 -3.63
N MET A 97 9.89 -24.45 -2.90
CA MET A 97 10.57 -23.56 -1.93
C MET A 97 11.25 -22.34 -2.58
N SER A 98 11.67 -22.47 -3.83
CA SER A 98 12.05 -21.38 -4.73
C SER A 98 11.66 -21.78 -6.15
N GLY A 99 11.18 -20.83 -6.94
CA GLY A 99 10.78 -21.14 -8.31
C GLY A 99 10.18 -19.94 -9.04
N TYR A 100 9.91 -20.15 -10.32
CA TYR A 100 9.14 -19.23 -11.15
C TYR A 100 7.67 -19.62 -11.08
N SER A 101 6.77 -18.63 -11.03
CA SER A 101 5.34 -18.88 -11.20
C SER A 101 5.12 -19.20 -12.68
N VAL A 102 4.84 -20.46 -12.98
CA VAL A 102 4.37 -20.84 -14.31
C VAL A 102 2.86 -20.74 -14.26
N GLU A 103 2.32 -19.63 -14.77
CA GLU A 103 0.93 -19.61 -15.22
C GLU A 103 0.86 -20.54 -16.45
N THR A 104 0.57 -21.82 -16.22
CA THR A 104 0.10 -22.69 -17.31
C THR A 104 -1.33 -22.26 -17.64
N GLN A 105 -1.47 -21.34 -18.61
CA GLN A 105 -2.68 -21.28 -19.41
C GLN A 105 -2.71 -22.56 -20.26
N ASP A 106 -3.74 -23.38 -20.08
CA ASP A 106 -4.02 -24.54 -20.92
C ASP A 106 -4.22 -24.07 -22.37
N GLY A 107 -3.22 -24.31 -23.22
CA GLY A 107 -3.25 -23.93 -24.63
C GLY A 107 -2.09 -24.52 -25.42
N VAL A 108 -2.43 -25.32 -26.44
CA VAL A 108 -1.51 -25.97 -27.38
C VAL A 108 -0.83 -24.90 -28.25
N ILE A 109 0.30 -24.31 -27.83
CA ILE A 109 1.33 -23.66 -28.67
C ILE A 109 2.50 -23.21 -27.76
N GLN A 110 3.73 -23.56 -28.16
CA GLN A 110 4.98 -23.16 -27.52
C GLN A 110 5.17 -21.63 -27.48
N VAL A 111 5.21 -21.04 -26.29
CA VAL A 111 5.55 -19.63 -26.09
C VAL A 111 6.60 -19.50 -24.98
N LYS A 112 7.72 -18.84 -25.30
CA LYS A 112 8.89 -18.58 -24.44
C LYS A 112 8.49 -18.27 -22.98
N PRO A 113 9.08 -18.92 -21.96
CA PRO A 113 8.76 -18.65 -20.56
C PRO A 113 9.16 -17.22 -20.23
N LYS A 114 8.16 -16.35 -20.03
CA LYS A 114 8.36 -14.98 -19.57
C LYS A 114 8.54 -15.06 -18.05
N PHE A 115 9.79 -15.24 -17.63
CA PHE A 115 10.20 -15.27 -16.22
C PHE A 115 9.75 -13.98 -15.54
N THR A 116 8.63 -14.03 -14.82
CA THR A 116 8.10 -12.89 -14.09
C THR A 116 7.92 -13.36 -12.65
N ASP A 117 8.65 -12.71 -11.75
CA ASP A 117 8.62 -12.83 -10.30
C ASP A 117 9.26 -14.09 -9.69
N TYR A 118 10.53 -13.93 -9.30
CA TYR A 118 11.25 -14.83 -8.41
C TYR A 118 10.63 -14.73 -7.01
N TYR A 119 9.88 -15.76 -6.61
CA TYR A 119 9.47 -15.94 -5.23
C TYR A 119 10.42 -16.95 -4.56
N ASN A 120 10.90 -16.62 -3.38
CA ASN A 120 11.73 -17.52 -2.60
C ASN A 120 11.24 -17.47 -1.14
N LEU A 121 10.67 -18.58 -0.68
CA LEU A 121 10.18 -18.75 0.68
C LEU A 121 11.33 -18.77 1.70
N ALA A 122 12.59 -18.74 1.28
CA ALA A 122 13.73 -18.53 2.17
C ALA A 122 13.79 -17.10 2.73
N TYR A 123 13.18 -16.10 2.06
CA TYR A 123 13.19 -14.70 2.48
C TYR A 123 11.87 -14.30 3.14
N SER A 124 11.64 -14.78 4.36
CA SER A 124 10.49 -14.35 5.15
C SER A 124 10.59 -12.85 5.50
N LYS A 125 9.45 -12.15 5.44
CA LYS A 125 9.39 -10.70 5.75
C LYS A 125 9.74 -10.48 7.22
N ARG A 126 10.74 -9.64 7.50
CA ARG A 126 11.24 -9.38 8.85
C ARG A 126 10.50 -8.22 9.50
N GLY A 127 10.59 -7.04 8.91
CA GLY A 127 10.00 -5.83 9.46
C GLY A 127 9.36 -5.01 8.35
N LYS A 128 8.21 -4.39 8.61
CA LYS A 128 7.59 -3.43 7.71
C LYS A 128 7.18 -2.19 8.49
N VAL A 129 7.77 -1.05 8.15
CA VAL A 129 7.35 0.27 8.58
C VAL A 129 6.47 0.87 7.48
N GLN A 130 5.37 1.48 7.84
CA GLN A 130 4.48 2.23 6.95
C GLN A 130 4.14 3.56 7.62
N LEU A 131 4.20 4.63 6.84
CA LEU A 131 3.86 5.97 7.28
C LEU A 131 3.01 6.62 6.20
N SER A 132 1.90 7.25 6.58
CA SER A 132 1.06 8.06 5.71
C SER A 132 0.61 9.30 6.47
N VAL A 133 0.99 10.47 5.94
CA VAL A 133 0.73 11.78 6.52
C VAL A 133 0.21 12.68 5.42
N THR A 134 -0.89 13.36 5.71
CA THR A 134 -1.44 14.40 4.85
C THR A 134 -1.50 15.70 5.66
N GLN A 135 -0.99 16.79 5.10
CA GLN A 135 -0.97 18.10 5.72
C GLN A 135 -1.70 19.08 4.82
N GLN A 136 -2.80 19.64 5.32
CA GLN A 136 -3.45 20.78 4.70
C GLN A 136 -2.65 22.05 5.03
N LEU A 137 -2.28 22.81 4.00
CA LEU A 137 -1.52 24.04 4.06
C LEU A 137 -2.46 25.18 3.66
N GLY A 138 -3.11 25.80 4.65
CA GLY A 138 -4.12 26.82 4.42
C GLY A 138 -5.38 26.26 3.75
N ARG A 139 -5.99 27.03 2.84
CA ARG A 139 -7.19 26.61 2.09
C ARG A 139 -6.88 26.09 0.69
N THR A 140 -5.68 26.37 0.19
CA THR A 140 -5.33 26.22 -1.21
C THR A 140 -4.41 25.04 -1.45
N ALA A 141 -3.63 24.57 -0.48
CA ALA A 141 -2.66 23.49 -0.69
C ALA A 141 -2.85 22.30 0.25
N THR A 142 -2.54 21.11 -0.25
CA THR A 142 -2.53 19.84 0.48
C THR A 142 -1.27 19.07 0.10
N LEU A 143 -0.42 18.82 1.08
CA LEU A 143 0.75 17.97 0.97
C LEU A 143 0.38 16.57 1.44
N TYR A 144 0.78 15.54 0.73
CA TYR A 144 0.73 14.16 1.21
C TYR A 144 2.12 13.54 1.13
N LEU A 145 2.44 12.74 2.12
CA LEU A 145 3.67 11.99 2.25
C LEU A 145 3.30 10.59 2.71
N SER A 146 3.66 9.59 1.93
CA SER A 146 3.53 8.19 2.31
C SER A 146 4.82 7.46 2.03
N GLY A 147 5.14 6.48 2.86
CA GLY A 147 6.33 5.69 2.70
C GLY A 147 6.21 4.34 3.35
N SER A 148 6.96 3.38 2.84
CA SER A 148 7.13 2.09 3.49
C SER A 148 8.55 1.57 3.33
N HIS A 149 9.00 0.88 4.36
CA HIS A 149 10.31 0.25 4.40
C HIS A 149 10.13 -1.17 4.90
N GLN A 150 10.46 -2.16 4.06
CA GLN A 150 10.28 -3.57 4.36
C GLN A 150 11.60 -4.32 4.23
N THR A 151 11.98 -5.02 5.31
CA THR A 151 13.18 -5.85 5.38
C THR A 151 12.83 -7.32 5.33
N TYR A 152 13.82 -8.13 4.96
CA TYR A 152 13.67 -9.57 4.80
C TYR A 152 14.71 -10.31 5.66
N TRP A 153 14.40 -11.54 6.06
CA TRP A 153 15.36 -12.42 6.72
C TRP A 153 16.25 -13.10 5.68
N GLY A 154 17.56 -13.12 5.89
CA GLY A 154 18.52 -13.80 5.01
C GLY A 154 19.10 -12.95 3.88
N THR A 155 18.70 -11.68 3.77
CA THR A 155 19.34 -10.67 2.90
C THR A 155 19.38 -9.33 3.63
N ASP A 156 20.36 -8.49 3.27
CA ASP A 156 20.43 -7.08 3.67
C ASP A 156 19.60 -6.17 2.74
N ASP A 157 18.96 -6.75 1.72
CA ASP A 157 18.07 -6.02 0.83
C ASP A 157 16.77 -5.57 1.54
N ALA A 158 16.31 -4.38 1.16
CA ALA A 158 15.06 -3.82 1.64
C ALA A 158 14.22 -3.27 0.46
N ASP A 159 12.91 -3.44 0.57
CA ASP A 159 11.95 -2.72 -0.27
C ASP A 159 11.68 -1.35 0.35
N GLU A 160 11.92 -0.31 -0.43
CA GLU A 160 11.71 1.07 -0.01
C GLU A 160 10.76 1.73 -0.99
N GLN A 161 9.69 2.31 -0.47
CA GLN A 161 8.73 3.08 -1.25
C GLN A 161 8.53 4.41 -0.55
N LEU A 162 8.62 5.50 -1.30
CA LEU A 162 8.36 6.84 -0.80
C LEU A 162 7.57 7.58 -1.86
N GLN A 163 6.43 8.12 -1.49
CA GLN A 163 5.60 8.95 -2.34
C GLN A 163 5.31 10.24 -1.62
N ALA A 164 5.66 11.35 -2.23
CA ALA A 164 5.33 12.67 -1.77
C ALA A 164 4.59 13.40 -2.89
N GLY A 165 3.61 14.21 -2.54
CA GLY A 165 3.02 15.10 -3.51
C GLY A 165 2.34 16.28 -2.87
N LEU A 166 2.21 17.32 -3.66
CA LEU A 166 1.63 18.59 -3.29
C LEU A 166 0.56 18.92 -4.32
N ASN A 167 -0.67 19.07 -3.84
CA ASN A 167 -1.77 19.59 -4.64
C ASN A 167 -2.07 20.99 -4.15
N ALA A 168 -2.05 21.99 -5.04
CA ALA A 168 -2.38 23.37 -4.73
C ALA A 168 -3.37 23.93 -5.76
N ALA A 169 -4.52 24.37 -5.28
CA ALA A 169 -5.50 25.15 -6.03
C ALA A 169 -5.23 26.64 -5.77
N VAL A 170 -4.68 27.33 -6.77
CA VAL A 170 -4.48 28.78 -6.75
C VAL A 170 -5.40 29.36 -7.81
N ASP A 171 -6.35 30.19 -7.38
CA ASP A 171 -7.43 30.73 -8.22
C ASP A 171 -8.15 29.63 -8.99
N ASP A 172 -8.29 29.79 -10.31
CA ASP A 172 -8.90 28.83 -11.21
C ASP A 172 -7.91 27.79 -11.76
N ILE A 173 -6.77 27.54 -11.09
CA ILE A 173 -5.75 26.59 -11.56
C ILE A 173 -5.37 25.63 -10.44
N ASN A 174 -5.51 24.34 -10.71
CA ASN A 174 -5.04 23.27 -9.84
C ASN A 174 -3.65 22.79 -10.30
N TRP A 175 -2.71 22.81 -9.38
CA TRP A 175 -1.35 22.36 -9.55
C TRP A 175 -1.17 21.08 -8.75
N SER A 176 -0.64 20.04 -9.37
CA SER A 176 -0.29 18.80 -8.69
C SER A 176 1.15 18.46 -9.02
N LEU A 177 1.94 18.26 -7.98
CA LEU A 177 3.30 17.78 -8.04
C LEU A 177 3.33 16.45 -7.33
N SER A 178 3.88 15.42 -7.97
CA SER A 178 4.08 14.12 -7.33
C SER A 178 5.48 13.61 -7.60
N TYR A 179 6.03 13.00 -6.56
CA TYR A 179 7.34 12.41 -6.51
C TYR A 179 7.18 11.01 -5.92
N SER A 180 7.58 9.99 -6.67
CA SER A 180 7.56 8.61 -6.21
C SER A 180 8.94 8.02 -6.38
N LEU A 181 9.40 7.33 -5.35
CA LEU A 181 10.65 6.58 -5.30
C LEU A 181 10.30 5.15 -4.90
N THR A 182 10.68 4.20 -5.74
CA THR A 182 10.50 2.78 -5.47
C THR A 182 11.81 2.06 -5.69
N LYS A 183 12.27 1.34 -4.68
CA LYS A 183 13.46 0.49 -4.70
C LYS A 183 13.03 -0.92 -4.31
N THR A 184 13.33 -1.88 -5.18
CA THR A 184 12.92 -3.28 -5.00
C THR A 184 14.14 -4.20 -4.97
N PRO A 185 14.23 -5.15 -4.02
CA PRO A 185 15.27 -6.17 -3.96
C PRO A 185 15.36 -6.98 -5.26
N GLY A 186 16.57 -7.41 -5.63
CA GLY A 186 16.79 -8.32 -6.75
C GLY A 186 16.80 -7.70 -8.15
N SER A 187 16.30 -6.47 -8.33
CA SER A 187 16.51 -5.71 -9.57
C SER A 187 17.79 -4.89 -9.42
N ARG A 188 18.97 -5.44 -9.81
CA ARG A 188 20.32 -4.81 -9.74
C ARG A 188 20.32 -3.28 -9.48
N GLY A 189 20.15 -2.86 -8.23
CA GLY A 189 20.14 -1.45 -7.82
C GLY A 189 19.15 -0.52 -8.56
N ALA A 190 18.11 -1.01 -9.24
CA ALA A 190 17.23 -0.17 -10.04
C ALA A 190 16.25 0.62 -9.16
N ILE A 191 16.70 1.78 -8.71
CA ILE A 191 15.85 2.78 -8.10
C ILE A 191 14.97 3.38 -9.19
N LYS A 192 13.66 3.18 -9.10
CA LYS A 192 12.68 3.82 -9.99
C LYS A 192 12.20 5.11 -9.34
N CYS A 193 12.60 6.22 -9.94
CA CYS A 193 12.09 7.54 -9.60
C CYS A 193 11.04 7.94 -10.65
N TRP A 194 9.85 8.33 -10.21
CA TRP A 194 8.85 8.98 -11.04
C TRP A 194 8.59 10.38 -10.51
N ARG A 195 8.53 11.33 -11.44
CA ARG A 195 8.18 12.72 -11.15
C ARG A 195 7.12 13.13 -12.14
N SER A 196 6.02 13.67 -11.65
CA SER A 196 5.03 14.27 -12.53
C SER A 196 4.58 15.60 -11.97
N ILE A 197 4.44 16.55 -12.88
CA ILE A 197 3.74 17.80 -12.64
C ILE A 197 2.51 17.81 -13.54
N SER A 198 1.36 18.17 -13.00
CA SER A 198 0.14 18.35 -13.78
C SER A 198 -0.54 19.62 -13.34
N ILE A 199 -0.93 20.41 -14.34
CA ILE A 199 -1.59 21.70 -14.18
C ILE A 199 -2.90 21.61 -14.93
N SER A 200 -4.01 21.82 -14.24
CA SER A 200 -5.34 21.80 -14.84
C SER A 200 -6.15 23.02 -14.41
N PRO A 201 -6.93 23.64 -15.31
CA PRO A 201 -7.88 24.66 -14.90
C PRO A 201 -8.94 24.05 -13.98
N SER A 202 -9.27 24.75 -12.90
CA SER A 202 -10.37 24.43 -12.00
C SER A 202 -11.67 24.54 -12.80
N ALA A 203 -12.51 23.51 -12.75
CA ALA A 203 -13.70 23.39 -13.59
C ALA A 203 -14.85 24.33 -13.17
N THR A 204 -14.56 25.43 -12.47
CA THR A 204 -15.56 26.37 -11.93
C THR A 204 -16.31 27.15 -13.01
N GLY A 205 -15.99 26.95 -14.30
CA GLY A 205 -16.67 27.60 -15.43
C GLY A 205 -17.40 26.67 -16.42
N CYS A 206 -17.32 25.34 -16.29
CA CYS A 206 -17.96 24.43 -17.25
C CYS A 206 -19.21 23.79 -16.64
N VAL A 207 -20.25 24.60 -16.41
CA VAL A 207 -21.61 24.05 -16.46
C VAL A 207 -21.82 23.64 -17.92
N PRO A 208 -22.08 22.37 -18.24
CA PRO A 208 -22.57 22.04 -19.58
C PRO A 208 -23.91 22.73 -19.72
N THR A 209 -23.94 23.89 -20.38
CA THR A 209 -25.19 24.46 -20.87
C THR A 209 -25.81 23.40 -21.74
N ALA A 210 -26.84 22.71 -21.23
CA ALA A 210 -27.57 21.71 -21.98
C ALA A 210 -27.93 22.31 -23.33
N ALA A 211 -27.37 21.73 -24.40
CA ALA A 211 -27.62 22.18 -25.75
C ALA A 211 -29.12 22.11 -25.99
N ARG A 212 -29.76 23.29 -26.07
CA ARG A 212 -31.14 23.39 -26.57
C ARG A 212 -31.09 22.93 -28.02
N SER A 213 -31.81 21.86 -28.31
CA SER A 213 -31.87 21.20 -29.60
C SER A 213 -32.09 22.20 -30.75
N GLY A 214 -31.12 22.30 -31.66
CA GLY A 214 -31.27 22.98 -32.95
C GLY A 214 -30.11 23.90 -33.30
N GLY A 215 -29.12 23.37 -34.02
CA GLY A 215 -28.04 24.17 -34.61
C GLY A 215 -26.68 23.49 -34.53
N THR A 216 -26.05 23.33 -35.67
CA THR A 216 -24.76 22.69 -35.99
C THR A 216 -23.68 22.77 -34.88
N PRO A 217 -22.99 21.66 -34.53
CA PRO A 217 -21.97 21.70 -33.47
C PRO A 217 -20.71 22.45 -33.93
N ALA A 218 -20.34 23.50 -33.20
CA ALA A 218 -19.03 24.15 -33.27
C ALA A 218 -17.96 23.27 -32.57
N PRO A 219 -16.68 23.34 -32.98
CA PRO A 219 -15.65 22.43 -32.47
C PRO A 219 -15.38 22.69 -30.98
N ALA A 220 -15.46 21.63 -30.18
CA ALA A 220 -15.14 21.64 -28.77
C ALA A 220 -13.68 22.10 -28.55
N THR A 221 -13.50 23.18 -27.80
CA THR A 221 -12.18 23.62 -27.33
C THR A 221 -11.62 22.53 -26.41
N ALA A 222 -10.64 21.78 -26.93
CA ALA A 222 -9.99 20.70 -26.20
C ALA A 222 -9.31 21.26 -24.95
N CYS A 223 -9.78 20.83 -23.78
CA CYS A 223 -9.09 21.03 -22.51
C CYS A 223 -7.76 20.25 -22.59
N ARG A 224 -6.65 20.96 -22.87
CA ARG A 224 -5.33 20.37 -22.97
C ARG A 224 -4.80 20.07 -21.56
N THR A 225 -4.90 18.82 -21.14
CA THR A 225 -4.09 18.29 -20.04
C THR A 225 -2.65 18.20 -20.54
N ILE A 226 -1.78 19.12 -20.11
CA ILE A 226 -0.33 18.99 -20.35
C ILE A 226 0.20 18.07 -19.25
N SER A 227 0.26 16.78 -19.55
CA SER A 227 1.03 15.80 -18.77
C SER A 227 2.44 15.78 -19.32
N MET A 228 3.36 16.53 -18.70
CA MET A 228 4.79 16.36 -18.95
C MET A 228 5.32 15.28 -18.01
N ALA A 229 5.54 14.08 -18.55
CA ALA A 229 6.42 13.09 -17.95
C ALA A 229 7.85 13.43 -18.39
N ALA A 230 8.72 13.73 -17.42
CA ALA A 230 10.15 13.99 -17.65
C ALA A 230 10.97 12.78 -17.19
#